data_AF-A0A372NTD0-F1
#
_entry.id   AF-A0A372NTD0-F1
#
_cell.length_a   1.000
_cell.length_b   1.000
_cell.length_c   1.000
_cell.angle_alpha   90.00
_cell.angle_beta   90.00
_cell.angle_gamma   90.00
#
_symmetry.space_group_name_H-M   'P 1'
#
loop_
_entity.id
_entity.type
_entity.pdbx_description
1 polymer ?
#
loop_
_entity_poly.entity_id
_entity_poly.type
_entity_poly.pdbx_seq_one_letter_code
_entity_poly.pdbx_strand_id
1 'polypeptide(L)'
;MKKLLYLLPLLLAACGGNGDKKPVDSAKTDSAKTASSPIPTDTTFLQKETTKDYYHIVYVEKNHASSIFKDLLNFKFDHYDSINYKQAYRILKVRNPKPLKKYDLAGLPNEWLPVYSYKGKYYLYAPSDWANVDKRIVTDSTIIYRGEEGPEPYVLKDVKKLNDAKYNLKAPPFYQFVKKSNINIYIIDPATKLSVWEDTELPPAYRYRLYVPRASADKYDMVVNYCKAAKMPEFAFDKVDYAALIKGR
;
A
#
# COMPACT_ATOMS: atom_id res chain seq x y z
N MET A 1 7.52 17.55 34.42
CA MET A 1 8.50 17.31 33.34
C MET A 1 9.28 16.04 33.66
N LYS A 2 8.97 14.92 32.98
CA LYS A 2 9.72 13.66 33.11
C LYS A 2 10.10 13.21 31.70
N LYS A 3 11.40 13.19 31.43
CA LYS A 3 11.99 12.64 30.20
C LYS A 3 11.97 11.11 30.32
N LEU A 4 11.36 10.43 29.36
CA LEU A 4 11.45 8.98 29.22
C LEU A 4 12.58 8.70 28.22
N LEU A 5 13.73 8.24 28.72
CA LEU A 5 14.79 7.66 27.89
C LEU A 5 14.31 6.28 27.42
N TYR A 6 14.22 6.08 26.11
CA TYR A 6 14.08 4.76 25.53
C TYR A 6 15.48 4.14 25.35
N LEU A 7 15.76 3.10 26.14
CA LEU A 7 16.88 2.18 25.94
C LEU A 7 16.55 1.27 24.75
N LEU A 8 17.31 1.43 23.66
CA LEU A 8 17.40 0.45 22.59
C LEU A 8 18.24 -0.74 23.08
N PRO A 9 17.76 -1.99 23.03
CA PRO A 9 18.66 -3.13 23.09
C PRO A 9 19.32 -3.31 21.71
N LEU A 10 20.59 -2.92 21.60
CA LEU A 10 21.50 -3.45 20.59
C LEU A 10 21.67 -4.95 20.87
N LEU A 11 21.21 -5.80 19.96
CA LEU A 11 21.66 -7.19 19.89
C LEU A 11 22.76 -7.27 18.84
N LEU A 12 24.00 -7.04 19.30
CA LEU A 12 25.21 -7.52 18.65
C LEU A 12 25.61 -8.84 19.31
N ALA A 13 25.54 -9.93 18.55
CA ALA A 13 26.30 -11.15 18.78
C ALA A 13 26.27 -11.98 17.49
N ALA A 14 27.28 -12.71 17.06
CA ALA A 14 28.73 -12.72 17.25
C ALA A 14 29.21 -13.70 16.16
N CYS A 15 30.21 -13.31 15.36
CA CYS A 15 30.82 -14.24 14.39
C CYS A 15 31.56 -15.35 15.14
N GLY A 16 31.15 -16.59 14.93
CA GLY A 16 31.88 -17.80 15.32
C GLY A 16 32.37 -18.52 14.08
N GLY A 17 33.68 -18.45 13.81
CA GLY A 17 34.36 -19.27 12.81
C GLY A 17 34.97 -20.52 13.43
N ASN A 18 34.97 -21.61 12.66
CA ASN A 18 35.90 -22.75 12.70
C ASN A 18 35.72 -23.47 11.34
N GLY A 19 36.73 -23.56 10.47
CA GLY A 19 37.70 -24.67 10.39
C GLY A 19 36.99 -25.93 9.83
N ASP A 20 37.20 -26.40 8.60
CA ASP A 20 38.44 -26.98 8.08
C ASP A 20 38.50 -27.09 6.54
N LYS A 21 39.74 -27.09 6.01
CA LYS A 21 40.13 -27.40 4.61
C LYS A 21 40.29 -28.92 4.44
N LYS A 22 40.03 -29.56 3.29
CA LYS A 22 40.98 -29.78 2.16
C LYS A 22 40.36 -30.69 1.04
N PRO A 23 41.03 -30.88 -0.13
CA PRO A 23 40.42 -30.84 -1.48
C PRO A 23 40.36 -32.19 -2.20
N VAL A 24 39.65 -32.26 -3.35
CA VAL A 24 39.90 -33.24 -4.42
C VAL A 24 39.66 -32.61 -5.80
N ASP A 25 40.68 -32.72 -6.66
CA ASP A 25 40.71 -32.42 -8.10
C ASP A 25 39.97 -33.47 -8.94
N SER A 26 39.35 -33.06 -10.05
CA SER A 26 39.74 -33.49 -11.41
C SER A 26 38.71 -33.10 -12.47
N ALA A 27 39.24 -32.66 -13.61
CA ALA A 27 38.55 -32.13 -14.78
C ALA A 27 37.80 -33.18 -15.60
N LYS A 28 36.77 -32.73 -16.34
CA LYS A 28 36.53 -33.12 -17.75
C LYS A 28 35.62 -32.12 -18.45
N THR A 29 36.06 -31.74 -19.65
CA THR A 29 35.56 -30.69 -20.53
C THR A 29 34.46 -31.16 -21.47
N ASP A 30 33.58 -30.21 -21.79
CA ASP A 30 32.80 -29.98 -23.02
C ASP A 30 31.92 -31.06 -23.65
N SER A 31 30.62 -30.72 -23.78
CA SER A 31 29.93 -30.70 -25.07
C SER A 31 28.64 -29.84 -25.02
N ALA A 32 28.59 -28.88 -25.95
CA ALA A 32 27.41 -28.23 -26.53
C ALA A 32 26.44 -27.42 -25.63
N LYS A 33 26.82 -26.16 -25.38
CA LYS A 33 25.86 -25.07 -25.13
C LYS A 33 25.18 -24.70 -26.45
N THR A 34 23.94 -25.14 -26.63
CA THR A 34 23.01 -24.40 -27.50
C THR A 34 22.66 -23.12 -26.75
N ALA A 35 23.23 -21.99 -27.19
CA ALA A 35 22.90 -20.69 -26.63
C ALA A 35 21.42 -20.39 -26.92
N SER A 36 20.56 -20.62 -25.94
CA SER A 36 19.26 -19.95 -25.93
C SER A 36 19.53 -18.46 -25.80
N SER A 37 19.00 -17.68 -26.74
CA SER A 37 18.97 -16.23 -26.64
C SER A 37 18.46 -15.83 -25.25
N PRO A 38 19.12 -14.90 -24.54
CA PRO A 38 18.67 -14.49 -23.22
C PRO A 38 17.26 -13.91 -23.37
N ILE A 39 16.29 -14.54 -22.71
CA ILE A 39 14.98 -13.95 -22.48
C ILE A 39 15.26 -12.59 -21.81
N PRO A 40 14.80 -11.46 -22.38
CA PRO A 40 15.00 -10.16 -21.76
C PRO A 40 14.45 -10.23 -20.34
N THR A 41 15.31 -10.07 -19.35
CA THR A 41 14.86 -9.95 -17.95
C THR A 41 14.38 -8.50 -17.78
N ASP A 42 13.09 -8.28 -18.05
CA ASP A 42 12.38 -6.99 -18.01
C ASP A 42 12.30 -6.32 -16.61
N THR A 43 12.97 -6.89 -15.61
CA THR A 43 12.91 -6.44 -14.22
C THR A 43 13.89 -5.30 -13.97
N THR A 44 13.37 -4.11 -13.69
CA THR A 44 14.20 -2.97 -13.28
C THR A 44 14.41 -2.99 -11.76
N PHE A 45 15.59 -3.38 -11.29
CA PHE A 45 15.92 -3.36 -9.86
C PHE A 45 16.19 -1.93 -9.37
N LEU A 46 15.57 -1.57 -8.25
CA LEU A 46 15.76 -0.31 -7.52
C LEU A 46 16.71 -0.50 -6.33
N GLN A 47 16.65 -1.66 -5.67
CA GLN A 47 17.52 -2.07 -4.58
C GLN A 47 17.69 -3.59 -4.64
N LYS A 48 18.88 -4.09 -4.32
CA LYS A 48 19.16 -5.52 -4.27
C LYS A 48 20.19 -5.80 -3.19
N GLU A 49 19.78 -6.55 -2.18
CA GLU A 49 20.64 -7.02 -1.10
C GLU A 49 20.43 -8.52 -0.95
N THR A 50 21.49 -9.27 -1.27
CA THR A 50 21.44 -10.74 -1.30
C THR A 50 22.66 -11.33 -0.61
N THR A 51 22.43 -12.13 0.42
CA THR A 51 23.43 -13.01 1.04
C THR A 51 22.91 -14.46 1.02
N LYS A 52 23.66 -15.39 1.59
CA LYS A 52 23.25 -16.81 1.68
C LYS A 52 21.89 -16.99 2.39
N ASP A 53 21.62 -16.15 3.39
CA ASP A 53 20.44 -16.27 4.27
C ASP A 53 19.48 -15.07 4.14
N TYR A 54 19.81 -14.10 3.28
CA TYR A 54 19.08 -12.85 3.15
C TYR A 54 18.77 -12.55 1.68
N TYR A 55 17.51 -12.27 1.38
CA TYR A 55 17.08 -11.91 0.04
C TYR A 55 16.04 -10.81 0.10
N HIS A 56 16.50 -9.57 -0.10
CA HIS A 56 15.67 -8.38 -0.17
C HIS A 56 15.93 -7.67 -1.50
N ILE A 57 14.87 -7.49 -2.28
CA ILE A 57 14.93 -6.78 -3.55
C ILE A 57 13.78 -5.80 -3.64
N VAL A 58 14.07 -4.63 -4.20
CA VAL A 58 13.05 -3.68 -4.64
C VAL A 58 13.16 -3.57 -6.14
N TYR A 59 12.06 -3.70 -6.86
CA TYR A 59 12.05 -3.64 -8.32
C TYR A 59 10.76 -3.05 -8.87
N VAL A 60 10.80 -2.61 -10.13
CA VAL A 60 9.59 -2.21 -10.89
C VAL A 60 9.04 -3.43 -11.61
N GLU A 61 7.82 -3.80 -11.26
CA GLU A 61 6.98 -4.79 -11.93
C GLU A 61 6.15 -4.11 -13.01
N LYS A 62 6.39 -4.49 -14.26
CA LYS A 62 5.66 -4.02 -15.45
C LYS A 62 4.66 -5.04 -15.96
N ASN A 63 4.79 -6.30 -15.54
CA ASN A 63 3.86 -7.35 -15.93
C ASN A 63 2.61 -7.28 -15.04
N HIS A 64 1.56 -6.63 -15.54
CA HIS A 64 0.29 -6.48 -14.83
C HIS A 64 -0.48 -7.80 -14.69
N ALA A 65 -0.03 -8.89 -15.35
CA ALA A 65 -0.58 -10.23 -15.17
C ALA A 65 0.13 -11.05 -14.08
N SER A 66 1.18 -10.50 -13.43
CA SER A 66 1.91 -11.17 -12.35
C SER A 66 1.01 -11.49 -11.16
N SER A 67 1.37 -12.50 -10.36
CA SER A 67 0.61 -12.87 -9.16
C SER A 67 0.56 -11.72 -8.17
N ILE A 68 1.68 -11.03 -7.95
CA ILE A 68 1.77 -9.92 -7.00
C ILE A 68 0.88 -8.74 -7.40
N PHE A 69 0.72 -8.48 -8.70
CA PHE A 69 -0.21 -7.45 -9.18
C PHE A 69 -1.66 -7.87 -8.91
N LYS A 70 -2.00 -9.14 -9.18
CA LYS A 70 -3.33 -9.71 -8.87
C LYS A 70 -3.64 -9.66 -7.38
N ASP A 71 -2.66 -9.93 -6.52
CA ASP A 71 -2.78 -9.85 -5.06
C ASP A 71 -3.03 -8.41 -4.61
N LEU A 72 -2.32 -7.43 -5.18
CA LEU A 72 -2.58 -6.02 -4.93
C LEU A 72 -3.97 -5.60 -5.42
N LEU A 73 -4.47 -6.10 -6.54
CA LEU A 73 -5.81 -5.77 -7.03
C LEU A 73 -6.93 -6.58 -6.36
N ASN A 74 -6.61 -7.51 -5.46
CA ASN A 74 -7.62 -8.28 -4.76
C ASN A 74 -8.18 -7.47 -3.57
N PHE A 75 -9.45 -7.10 -3.68
CA PHE A 75 -10.24 -6.43 -2.63
C PHE A 75 -11.17 -7.40 -1.89
N LYS A 76 -11.17 -8.69 -2.24
CA LYS A 76 -11.95 -9.70 -1.50
C LYS A 76 -11.31 -9.94 -0.14
N PHE A 77 -12.15 -10.09 0.87
CA PHE A 77 -11.72 -10.52 2.20
C PHE A 77 -11.44 -12.01 2.17
N ASP A 78 -10.24 -12.39 2.60
CA ASP A 78 -9.91 -13.79 2.88
C ASP A 78 -10.63 -14.27 4.16
N HIS A 79 -10.31 -15.47 4.64
CA HIS A 79 -10.92 -16.01 5.85
C HIS A 79 -10.66 -15.12 7.09
N TYR A 80 -9.43 -14.64 7.25
CA TYR A 80 -9.03 -13.81 8.39
C TYR A 80 -9.71 -12.45 8.32
N ASP A 81 -9.63 -11.77 7.18
CA ASP A 81 -10.29 -10.48 6.94
C ASP A 81 -11.80 -10.59 7.12
N SER A 82 -12.41 -11.69 6.68
CA SER A 82 -13.86 -11.91 6.82
C SER A 82 -14.29 -12.04 8.28
N ILE A 83 -13.47 -12.67 9.13
CA ILE A 83 -13.73 -12.78 10.57
C ILE A 83 -13.61 -11.39 11.21
N ASN A 84 -12.51 -10.68 10.95
CA ASN A 84 -12.27 -9.35 11.52
C ASN A 84 -13.31 -8.33 11.07
N TYR A 85 -13.66 -8.32 9.78
CA TYR A 85 -14.73 -7.49 9.24
C TYR A 85 -16.05 -7.72 9.98
N LYS A 86 -16.45 -8.99 10.16
CA LYS A 86 -17.70 -9.34 10.84
C LYS A 86 -17.71 -8.85 12.29
N GLN A 87 -16.58 -8.97 12.99
CA GLN A 87 -16.45 -8.48 14.36
C GLN A 87 -16.54 -6.95 14.41
N ALA A 88 -15.76 -6.25 13.58
CA ALA A 88 -15.77 -4.79 13.51
C ALA A 88 -17.15 -4.25 13.10
N TYR A 89 -17.82 -4.91 12.14
CA TYR A 89 -19.17 -4.55 11.74
C TYR A 89 -20.20 -4.77 12.87
N ARG A 90 -20.05 -5.83 13.68
CA ARG A 90 -20.90 -6.07 14.85
C ARG A 90 -20.77 -4.93 15.88
N ILE A 91 -19.54 -4.49 16.15
CA ILE A 91 -19.26 -3.33 17.01
C ILE A 91 -19.89 -2.06 16.43
N LEU A 92 -19.72 -1.82 15.12
CA LEU A 92 -20.33 -0.70 14.41
C LEU A 92 -21.86 -0.70 14.57
N LYS A 93 -22.51 -1.88 14.49
CA LYS A 93 -23.96 -2.03 14.65
C LYS A 93 -24.44 -1.85 16.09
N VAL A 94 -23.67 -2.24 17.09
CA VAL A 94 -23.97 -1.91 18.50
C VAL A 94 -23.95 -0.39 18.70
N ARG A 95 -22.98 0.31 18.13
CA ARG A 95 -22.87 1.77 18.20
C ARG A 95 -23.91 2.51 17.34
N ASN A 96 -24.45 1.85 16.31
CA ASN A 96 -25.42 2.40 15.37
C ASN A 96 -26.60 1.41 15.19
N PRO A 97 -27.52 1.31 16.17
CA PRO A 97 -28.56 0.29 16.18
C PRO A 97 -29.54 0.44 15.01
N LYS A 98 -29.85 1.68 14.62
CA LYS A 98 -30.69 1.98 13.45
C LYS A 98 -29.99 1.56 12.14
N PRO A 99 -30.75 1.32 11.04
CA PRO A 99 -30.17 1.16 9.71
C PRO A 99 -29.21 2.32 9.38
N LEU A 100 -28.08 2.00 8.77
CA LEU A 100 -27.12 3.03 8.36
C LEU A 100 -27.74 3.86 7.24
N LYS A 101 -27.58 5.18 7.31
CA LYS A 101 -27.98 6.07 6.22
C LYS A 101 -27.15 5.72 4.98
N LYS A 102 -27.85 5.61 3.85
CA LYS A 102 -27.24 5.42 2.53
C LYS A 102 -27.08 6.77 1.82
N TYR A 103 -26.01 6.89 1.06
CA TYR A 103 -25.66 8.05 0.26
C TYR A 103 -25.49 7.61 -1.20
N ASP A 104 -25.93 8.47 -2.12
CA ASP A 104 -25.51 8.37 -3.51
C ASP A 104 -24.04 8.83 -3.61
N LEU A 105 -23.18 7.96 -4.13
CA LEU A 105 -21.76 8.24 -4.33
C LEU A 105 -21.51 9.13 -5.55
N ALA A 106 -22.54 9.42 -6.37
CA ALA A 106 -22.47 10.34 -7.50
C ALA A 106 -21.27 10.04 -8.44
N GLY A 107 -21.07 8.76 -8.74
CA GLY A 107 -20.00 8.26 -9.61
C GLY A 107 -18.61 8.17 -8.98
N LEU A 108 -18.47 8.41 -7.67
CA LEU A 108 -17.22 8.17 -6.94
C LEU A 108 -16.92 6.66 -6.92
N PRO A 109 -15.71 6.24 -7.34
CA PRO A 109 -15.30 4.84 -7.28
C PRO A 109 -15.31 4.24 -5.87
N ASN A 110 -15.50 2.94 -5.78
CA ASN A 110 -15.57 2.22 -4.50
C ASN A 110 -14.21 1.78 -3.98
N GLU A 111 -13.37 1.20 -4.82
CA GLU A 111 -12.11 0.53 -4.41
C GLU A 111 -10.91 1.39 -4.81
N TRP A 112 -10.07 1.73 -3.84
CA TRP A 112 -8.95 2.67 -4.00
C TRP A 112 -7.62 2.08 -3.54
N LEU A 113 -6.59 2.31 -4.34
CA LEU A 113 -5.22 1.89 -4.10
C LEU A 113 -4.34 3.13 -3.91
N PRO A 114 -3.43 3.15 -2.93
CA PRO A 114 -2.50 4.26 -2.79
C PRO A 114 -1.52 4.29 -3.97
N VAL A 115 -1.13 5.51 -4.32
CA VAL A 115 -0.17 5.78 -5.39
C VAL A 115 1.02 6.52 -4.79
N TYR A 116 2.22 6.21 -5.29
CA TYR A 116 3.48 6.71 -4.78
C TYR A 116 4.28 7.34 -5.91
N SER A 117 5.04 8.40 -5.61
CA SER A 117 5.94 9.05 -6.57
C SER A 117 7.35 8.49 -6.43
N TYR A 118 7.98 8.13 -7.54
CA TYR A 118 9.40 7.82 -7.58
C TYR A 118 10.02 8.34 -8.88
N LYS A 119 11.07 9.17 -8.75
CA LYS A 119 11.76 9.83 -9.87
C LYS A 119 10.80 10.52 -10.84
N GLY A 120 9.79 11.20 -10.29
CA GLY A 120 8.80 11.97 -11.05
C GLY A 120 7.74 11.14 -11.79
N LYS A 121 7.65 9.83 -11.50
CA LYS A 121 6.60 8.94 -12.03
C LYS A 121 5.76 8.37 -10.90
N TYR A 122 4.52 8.02 -11.22
CA TYR A 122 3.59 7.41 -10.26
C TYR A 122 3.56 5.90 -10.40
N TYR A 123 3.57 5.22 -9.25
CA TYR A 123 3.57 3.77 -9.16
C TYR A 123 2.55 3.30 -8.13
N LEU A 124 2.01 2.10 -8.37
CA LEU A 124 1.46 1.28 -7.29
C LEU A 124 2.59 0.73 -6.43
N TYR A 125 2.25 0.19 -5.25
CA TYR A 125 3.23 -0.38 -4.35
C TYR A 125 2.74 -1.71 -3.75
N ALA A 126 3.57 -2.75 -3.92
CA ALA A 126 3.47 -3.98 -3.14
C ALA A 126 4.51 -3.92 -2.02
N PRO A 127 4.09 -3.64 -0.77
CA PRO A 127 5.00 -3.51 0.37
C PRO A 127 5.61 -4.84 0.78
N SER A 128 6.68 -4.78 1.58
CA SER A 128 7.21 -5.98 2.23
C SER A 128 6.27 -6.45 3.33
N ASP A 129 5.59 -5.52 4.00
CA ASP A 129 4.51 -5.81 4.93
C ASP A 129 3.14 -5.45 4.31
N TRP A 130 2.37 -6.47 3.94
CA TRP A 130 1.05 -6.31 3.31
C TRP A 130 0.00 -5.67 4.20
N ALA A 131 0.26 -5.50 5.50
CA ALA A 131 -0.58 -4.66 6.33
C ALA A 131 -0.48 -3.16 6.00
N ASN A 132 0.61 -2.73 5.36
CA ASN A 132 0.86 -1.33 4.98
C ASN A 132 0.31 -0.94 3.59
N VAL A 133 -0.52 -1.79 2.97
CA VAL A 133 -1.05 -1.52 1.62
C VAL A 133 -2.07 -0.39 1.61
N ASP A 134 -2.68 -0.04 2.75
CA ASP A 134 -3.53 1.15 2.91
C ASP A 134 -4.65 1.25 1.84
N LYS A 135 -5.27 0.11 1.52
CA LYS A 135 -6.43 0.07 0.62
C LYS A 135 -7.64 0.71 1.28
N ARG A 136 -8.48 1.36 0.49
CA ARG A 136 -9.76 1.92 0.95
C ARG A 136 -10.93 1.39 0.12
N ILE A 137 -12.04 1.13 0.80
CA ILE A 137 -13.32 0.77 0.15
C ILE A 137 -14.39 1.76 0.61
N VAL A 138 -15.02 2.46 -0.33
CA VAL A 138 -16.16 3.33 -0.08
C VAL A 138 -17.43 2.63 -0.56
N THR A 139 -18.41 2.48 0.33
CA THR A 139 -19.73 1.95 0.03
C THR A 139 -20.77 3.07 0.12
N ASP A 140 -22.05 2.74 -0.09
CA ASP A 140 -23.15 3.70 0.08
C ASP A 140 -23.34 4.17 1.54
N SER A 141 -22.70 3.53 2.52
CA SER A 141 -22.96 3.79 3.94
C SER A 141 -21.71 3.76 4.82
N THR A 142 -20.58 3.26 4.32
CA THR A 142 -19.32 3.15 5.05
C THR A 142 -18.11 3.51 4.21
N ILE A 143 -17.06 3.99 4.87
CA ILE A 143 -15.69 3.89 4.38
C ILE A 143 -14.99 2.79 5.18
N ILE A 144 -14.23 1.93 4.51
CA ILE A 144 -13.51 0.81 5.11
C ILE A 144 -12.03 1.09 4.90
N TYR A 145 -11.28 1.15 6.00
CA TYR A 145 -9.83 1.21 6.00
C TYR A 145 -9.29 -0.20 6.20
N ARG A 146 -8.27 -0.59 5.42
CA ARG A 146 -7.59 -1.87 5.62
C ARG A 146 -6.27 -1.61 6.35
N GLY A 147 -6.20 -2.02 7.62
CA GLY A 147 -5.00 -1.96 8.45
C GLY A 147 -4.50 -3.35 8.83
N GLU A 148 -3.58 -3.39 9.80
CA GLU A 148 -2.95 -4.62 10.33
C GLU A 148 -3.98 -5.62 10.88
N GLU A 149 -5.01 -5.13 11.55
CA GLU A 149 -6.07 -5.94 12.18
C GLU A 149 -7.20 -6.33 11.20
N GLY A 150 -6.99 -6.09 9.90
CA GLY A 150 -7.96 -6.34 8.85
C GLY A 150 -8.83 -5.13 8.49
N PRO A 151 -9.94 -5.35 7.77
CA PRO A 151 -10.81 -4.29 7.27
C PRO A 151 -11.74 -3.73 8.35
N GLU A 152 -11.63 -2.43 8.60
CA GLU A 152 -12.43 -1.73 9.61
C GLU A 152 -13.44 -0.77 8.97
N PRO A 153 -14.77 -1.04 9.08
CA PRO A 153 -15.80 -0.17 8.54
C PRO A 153 -16.10 1.01 9.48
N TYR A 154 -16.26 2.19 8.88
CA TYR A 154 -16.65 3.43 9.55
C TYR A 154 -17.86 4.04 8.84
N VAL A 155 -18.86 4.47 9.61
CA VAL A 155 -20.12 5.00 9.07
C VAL A 155 -19.89 6.34 8.36
N LEU A 156 -20.36 6.45 7.12
CA LEU A 156 -20.43 7.72 6.40
C LEU A 156 -21.46 8.64 7.06
N LYS A 157 -21.04 9.87 7.32
CA LYS A 157 -21.85 10.94 7.93
C LYS A 157 -22.31 11.97 6.89
N ASP A 158 -21.60 12.08 5.77
CA ASP A 158 -21.97 12.92 4.63
C ASP A 158 -21.17 12.49 3.40
N VAL A 159 -21.76 12.63 2.21
CA VAL A 159 -21.08 12.46 0.91
C VAL A 159 -21.64 13.51 -0.03
N LYS A 160 -20.76 14.30 -0.64
CA LYS A 160 -21.13 15.36 -1.59
C LYS A 160 -20.17 15.36 -2.77
N LYS A 161 -20.73 15.29 -3.98
CA LYS A 161 -20.03 15.74 -5.19
C LYS A 161 -20.14 17.25 -5.25
N LEU A 162 -19.00 17.94 -5.13
CA LEU A 162 -18.96 19.40 -5.20
C LEU A 162 -18.86 19.87 -6.65
N ASN A 163 -18.12 19.14 -7.47
CA ASN A 163 -18.07 19.24 -8.94
C ASN A 163 -17.42 17.97 -9.51
N ASP A 164 -17.19 17.92 -10.83
CA ASP A 164 -16.60 16.76 -11.48
C ASP A 164 -15.18 16.42 -11.04
N ALA A 165 -14.45 17.38 -10.48
CA ALA A 165 -13.08 17.21 -10.00
C ALA A 165 -12.97 17.15 -8.46
N LYS A 166 -14.09 17.23 -7.71
CA LYS A 166 -14.04 17.33 -6.24
C LYS A 166 -15.22 16.68 -5.55
N TYR A 167 -14.91 15.82 -4.59
CA TYR A 167 -15.84 15.23 -3.63
C TYR A 167 -15.47 15.62 -2.19
N ASN A 168 -16.46 15.59 -1.30
CA ASN A 168 -16.26 15.70 0.14
C ASN A 168 -17.00 14.57 0.86
N LEU A 169 -16.29 13.90 1.77
CA LEU A 169 -16.80 12.82 2.59
C LEU A 169 -16.56 13.16 4.06
N LYS A 170 -17.54 12.83 4.91
CA LYS A 170 -17.39 12.89 6.36
C LYS A 170 -17.56 11.51 6.96
N ALA A 171 -16.62 11.10 7.80
CA ALA A 171 -16.65 9.83 8.52
C ALA A 171 -15.89 10.00 9.84
N PRO A 172 -16.01 9.07 10.81
CA PRO A 172 -15.01 8.98 11.86
C PRO A 172 -13.63 8.64 11.26
N PRO A 173 -12.55 9.12 11.88
CA PRO A 173 -11.20 8.92 11.39
C PRO A 173 -10.73 7.49 11.62
N PHE A 174 -9.80 7.05 10.77
CA PHE A 174 -8.98 5.87 11.05
C PHE A 174 -8.07 6.10 12.27
N TYR A 175 -7.53 7.32 12.42
CA TYR A 175 -6.64 7.66 13.54
C TYR A 175 -7.41 7.95 14.83
N GLN A 176 -7.21 7.08 15.82
CA GLN A 176 -7.89 7.13 17.13
C GLN A 176 -7.71 8.43 17.93
N PHE A 177 -6.68 9.23 17.64
CA PHE A 177 -6.45 10.52 18.33
C PHE A 177 -7.24 11.69 17.72
N VAL A 178 -7.99 11.45 16.64
CA VAL A 178 -8.82 12.46 15.98
C VAL A 178 -10.30 12.13 16.23
N LYS A 179 -11.15 13.15 16.40
CA LYS A 179 -12.58 12.95 16.73
C LYS A 179 -13.48 12.85 15.51
N LYS A 180 -13.06 13.36 14.36
CA LYS A 180 -13.82 13.42 13.09
C LYS A 180 -12.84 13.50 11.92
N SER A 181 -13.25 13.01 10.75
CA SER A 181 -12.55 13.22 9.48
C SER A 181 -13.41 14.06 8.54
N ASN A 182 -12.75 14.94 7.80
CA ASN A 182 -13.34 15.68 6.69
C ASN A 182 -12.44 15.51 5.47
N ILE A 183 -12.84 14.57 4.62
CA ILE A 183 -12.03 14.07 3.52
C ILE A 183 -12.46 14.78 2.24
N ASN A 184 -11.58 15.60 1.68
CA ASN A 184 -11.71 16.11 0.33
C ASN A 184 -10.98 15.16 -0.64
N ILE A 185 -11.65 14.79 -1.72
CA ILE A 185 -11.05 14.01 -2.81
C ILE A 185 -10.98 14.94 -4.02
N TYR A 186 -9.77 15.27 -4.44
CA TYR A 186 -9.49 16.09 -5.61
C TYR A 186 -9.02 15.18 -6.74
N ILE A 187 -9.78 15.07 -7.82
CA ILE A 187 -9.36 14.34 -9.02
C ILE A 187 -8.36 15.25 -9.75
N ILE A 188 -7.13 14.78 -9.89
CA ILE A 188 -6.01 15.50 -10.55
C ILE A 188 -5.70 14.99 -11.95
N ASP A 189 -6.11 13.75 -12.26
CA ASP A 189 -6.12 13.22 -13.63
C ASP A 189 -7.51 12.60 -13.90
N PRO A 190 -8.34 13.20 -14.75
CA PRO A 190 -9.67 12.67 -15.07
C PRO A 190 -9.67 11.31 -15.77
N ALA A 191 -8.63 10.98 -16.55
CA ALA A 191 -8.59 9.76 -17.36
C ALA A 191 -8.38 8.53 -16.48
N THR A 192 -7.45 8.62 -15.53
CA THR A 192 -7.15 7.56 -14.56
C THR A 192 -7.92 7.74 -13.26
N LYS A 193 -8.55 8.89 -13.03
CA LYS A 193 -9.09 9.33 -11.73
C LYS A 193 -8.04 9.35 -10.62
N LEU A 194 -6.75 9.54 -10.95
CA LEU A 194 -5.73 9.82 -9.93
C LEU A 194 -6.20 10.99 -9.07
N SER A 195 -6.18 10.80 -7.76
CA SER A 195 -6.80 11.74 -6.84
C SER A 195 -5.92 12.02 -5.64
N VAL A 196 -5.88 13.27 -5.21
CA VAL A 196 -5.38 13.64 -3.88
C VAL A 196 -6.52 13.52 -2.88
N TRP A 197 -6.32 12.67 -1.88
CA TRP A 197 -7.18 12.60 -0.70
C TRP A 197 -6.56 13.47 0.38
N GLU A 198 -7.32 14.44 0.87
CA GLU A 198 -6.97 15.34 1.96
C GLU A 198 -7.93 15.13 3.11
N ASP A 199 -7.45 14.75 4.29
CA ASP A 199 -8.24 14.83 5.51
C ASP A 199 -7.85 16.08 6.30
N THR A 200 -8.71 17.10 6.25
CA THR A 200 -8.41 18.43 6.84
C THR A 200 -8.31 18.39 8.37
N GLU A 201 -8.79 17.32 9.00
CA GLU A 201 -8.75 17.14 10.46
C GLU A 201 -7.45 16.46 10.92
N LEU A 202 -6.65 15.90 10.00
CA LEU A 202 -5.37 15.28 10.32
C LEU A 202 -4.22 16.30 10.39
N PRO A 203 -3.18 16.00 11.20
CA PRO A 203 -1.93 16.75 11.19
C PRO A 203 -1.29 16.76 9.79
N PRO A 204 -0.50 17.79 9.44
CA PRO A 204 0.11 17.91 8.10
C PRO A 204 0.86 16.66 7.63
N ALA A 205 1.51 15.92 8.54
CA ALA A 205 2.25 14.70 8.21
C ALA A 205 1.39 13.53 7.68
N TYR A 206 0.10 13.51 7.98
CA TYR A 206 -0.84 12.43 7.61
C TYR A 206 -2.01 12.94 6.75
N ARG A 207 -2.04 14.25 6.47
CA ARG A 207 -3.18 14.92 5.87
C ARG A 207 -3.45 14.47 4.44
N TYR A 208 -2.41 14.17 3.68
CA TYR A 208 -2.50 13.97 2.23
C TYR A 208 -2.04 12.59 1.81
N ARG A 209 -2.69 12.07 0.77
CA ARG A 209 -2.30 10.82 0.11
C ARG A 209 -2.82 10.79 -1.33
N LEU A 210 -2.07 10.15 -2.24
CA LEU A 210 -2.56 9.90 -3.59
C LEU A 210 -3.25 8.54 -3.63
N TYR A 211 -4.36 8.48 -4.36
CA TYR A 211 -5.07 7.24 -4.66
C TYR A 211 -5.50 7.18 -6.10
N VAL A 212 -5.61 5.97 -6.61
CA VAL A 212 -6.27 5.67 -7.89
C VAL A 212 -7.36 4.62 -7.65
N PRO A 213 -8.48 4.67 -8.38
CA PRO A 213 -9.44 3.57 -8.39
C PRO A 213 -8.82 2.27 -8.90
N ARG A 214 -9.27 1.14 -8.36
CA ARG A 214 -8.87 -0.18 -8.87
C ARG A 214 -9.08 -0.31 -10.38
N ALA A 215 -10.15 0.27 -10.91
CA ALA A 215 -10.54 0.19 -12.33
C ALA A 215 -9.50 0.79 -13.31
N SER A 216 -8.60 1.63 -12.82
CA SER A 216 -7.53 2.27 -13.61
C SER A 216 -6.13 1.93 -13.08
N ALA A 217 -6.04 0.94 -12.18
CA ALA A 217 -4.77 0.50 -11.61
C ALA A 217 -3.85 -0.14 -12.65
N ASP A 218 -4.40 -0.70 -13.74
CA ASP A 218 -3.67 -1.22 -14.90
C ASP A 218 -2.93 -0.14 -15.72
N LYS A 219 -3.07 1.14 -15.36
CA LYS A 219 -2.32 2.24 -16.00
C LYS A 219 -1.01 2.56 -15.28
N TYR A 220 -0.72 1.86 -14.19
CA TYR A 220 0.43 2.14 -13.32
C TYR A 220 1.29 0.89 -13.19
N ASP A 221 2.59 1.06 -13.43
CA ASP A 221 3.58 0.07 -13.01
C ASP A 221 3.61 0.00 -11.48
N MET A 222 4.12 -1.10 -10.94
CA MET A 222 4.17 -1.34 -9.51
C MET A 222 5.61 -1.42 -9.02
N VAL A 223 5.94 -0.69 -7.96
CA VAL A 223 7.15 -0.96 -7.20
C VAL A 223 6.85 -2.12 -6.25
N VAL A 224 7.70 -3.14 -6.26
CA VAL A 224 7.61 -4.30 -5.39
C VAL A 224 8.76 -4.23 -4.40
N ASN A 225 8.44 -4.27 -3.11
CA ASN A 225 9.40 -4.48 -2.04
C ASN A 225 9.32 -5.93 -1.55
N TYR A 226 10.15 -6.80 -2.14
CA TYR A 226 10.09 -8.24 -1.91
C TYR A 226 11.18 -8.69 -0.95
N CYS A 227 10.77 -9.39 0.10
CA CYS A 227 11.65 -10.18 0.94
C CYS A 227 11.00 -11.54 1.24
N LYS A 228 11.78 -12.61 1.10
CA LYS A 228 11.26 -13.98 1.28
C LYS A 228 11.11 -14.37 2.75
N ALA A 229 12.02 -13.90 3.60
CA ALA A 229 12.23 -14.45 4.94
C ALA A 229 11.65 -13.59 6.07
N ALA A 230 11.49 -12.28 5.87
CA ALA A 230 11.04 -11.36 6.90
C ALA A 230 10.44 -10.07 6.31
N LYS A 231 9.67 -9.35 7.12
CA LYS A 231 9.27 -7.97 6.83
C LYS A 231 10.52 -7.07 6.83
N MET A 232 10.66 -6.23 5.83
CA MET A 232 11.76 -5.26 5.70
C MET A 232 11.23 -3.83 5.81
N PRO A 233 12.10 -2.83 6.10
CA PRO A 233 11.75 -1.44 5.96
C PRO A 233 11.13 -1.16 4.58
N GLU A 234 10.10 -0.32 4.56
CA GLU A 234 9.42 0.02 3.32
C GLU A 234 10.27 0.94 2.45
N PHE A 235 10.09 0.83 1.12
CA PHE A 235 10.82 1.62 0.15
C PHE A 235 10.54 3.12 0.34
N ALA A 236 11.60 3.93 0.30
CA ALA A 236 11.49 5.37 0.41
C ALA A 236 11.10 5.99 -0.95
N PHE A 237 9.89 6.53 -1.01
CA PHE A 237 9.36 7.25 -2.17
C PHE A 237 9.64 8.76 -2.09
N ASP A 238 9.48 9.45 -3.21
CA ASP A 238 9.60 10.91 -3.28
C ASP A 238 8.53 11.59 -2.42
N LYS A 239 8.86 12.78 -1.90
CA LYS A 239 7.86 13.68 -1.32
C LYS A 239 7.04 14.32 -2.43
N VAL A 240 5.72 14.32 -2.25
CA VAL A 240 4.76 14.92 -3.21
C VAL A 240 4.35 16.31 -2.73
N ASP A 241 4.39 17.30 -3.63
CA ASP A 241 3.78 18.60 -3.39
C ASP A 241 2.28 18.56 -3.69
N TYR A 242 1.51 18.09 -2.70
CA TYR A 242 0.05 17.97 -2.82
C TYR A 242 -0.63 19.33 -3.06
N ALA A 243 -0.10 20.42 -2.51
CA ALA A 243 -0.68 21.74 -2.69
C ALA A 243 -0.55 22.22 -4.14
N ALA A 244 0.59 21.96 -4.78
CA ALA A 244 0.78 22.22 -6.19
C ALA A 244 -0.16 21.37 -7.06
N LEU A 245 -0.29 20.07 -6.77
CA LEU A 245 -1.22 19.19 -7.49
C LEU A 245 -2.68 19.64 -7.40
N ILE A 246 -3.12 20.08 -6.22
CA ILE A 246 -4.48 20.60 -6.01
C ILE A 246 -4.70 21.96 -6.69
N LYS A 247 -3.66 22.79 -6.84
CA LYS A 247 -3.76 24.10 -7.49
C LYS A 247 -3.71 24.02 -9.02
N GLY A 248 -2.92 23.11 -9.57
CA GLY A 248 -2.73 22.95 -11.02
C GLY A 248 -3.82 22.16 -11.73
N ARG A 249 -4.98 21.96 -11.07
CA ARG A 249 -6.16 21.26 -11.61
C ARG A 249 -7.04 22.17 -12.45
#